data_AF-A0A0R2A843-F1
#
_entry.id   AF-A0A0R2A843-F1
#
_cell.length_a   1.000
_cell.length_b   1.000
_cell.length_c   1.000
_cell.angle_alpha   90.00
_cell.angle_beta   90.00
_cell.angle_gamma   90.00
#
_symmetry.space_group_name_H-M   'P 1'
#
loop_
_entity.id
_entity.type
_entity.pdbx_description
1 polymer ?
#
loop_
_entity_poly.entity_id
_entity_poly.type
_entity_poly.pdbx_seq_one_letter_code
_entity_poly.pdbx_strand_id
1 'polypeptide(L)'
;MGKIRQIKIGMIITASVVLIAILVGYHGQNTVAKKGAATTQTATKTTKTVHLSFMGDDTLGTDPQLKAATNLPTVWAQHGNDPHYFFKNVSQYFKHDDLTVANLETTFASDSRQEAAKPGNIVFHFKGNPKLVAALKVGGIDTVTVSNNHIFDYGKGGFQDTIEILKKAQLGYFGEGYRYVKTVKGVKLGFLGYQGWAATRADKQKITKDIRSLRKQGCAVVIPYFHWGIERNAYPNDTQKTLAHYAINHGADMVIGSHPHVIESMESYKGKLIAYSMSNFAFGGNPNPADKRSFILQTNMMVKGKKMSAMKFRVIPTRISTTDSHNDYVPTPYTGSQKVAVLQYMNQLSPTLDNRISAHFTTLPK
;
A
#
# COMPACT_ATOMS: atom_id res chain seq x y z
N MET A 1 -1.35 13.77 -78.44
CA MET A 1 -0.10 13.02 -78.18
C MET A 1 -0.46 11.92 -77.18
N GLY A 2 -0.83 10.69 -77.56
CA GLY A 2 0.00 9.63 -78.20
C GLY A 2 0.95 9.03 -77.13
N LYS A 3 0.89 7.76 -76.69
CA LYS A 3 0.34 6.53 -77.28
C LYS A 3 -0.09 5.51 -76.20
N ILE A 4 -1.17 4.81 -76.57
CA ILE A 4 -1.72 3.54 -76.06
C ILE A 4 -0.87 2.35 -76.55
N ARG A 5 -0.81 1.25 -75.79
CA ARG A 5 -0.65 -0.16 -76.25
C ARG A 5 -0.97 -1.09 -75.07
N GLN A 6 -1.57 -2.27 -75.17
CA GLN A 6 -2.47 -2.89 -76.13
C GLN A 6 -3.01 -4.17 -75.43
N ILE A 7 -4.30 -4.46 -75.63
CA ILE A 7 -5.00 -5.71 -75.26
C ILE A 7 -4.57 -6.83 -76.22
N LYS A 8 -4.51 -8.09 -75.78
CA LYS A 8 -4.97 -9.25 -76.58
C LYS A 8 -5.52 -10.39 -75.72
N ILE A 9 -6.77 -10.74 -76.04
CA ILE A 9 -7.53 -11.94 -75.66
C ILE A 9 -7.20 -13.05 -76.67
N GLY A 10 -7.21 -14.31 -76.23
CA GLY A 10 -7.23 -15.49 -77.11
C GLY A 10 -7.87 -16.69 -76.40
N MET A 11 -9.10 -17.03 -76.80
CA MET A 11 -9.75 -18.35 -76.64
C MET A 11 -8.97 -19.43 -77.39
N ILE A 12 -9.15 -20.72 -77.01
CA ILE A 12 -9.59 -21.82 -77.91
C ILE A 12 -9.60 -23.21 -77.21
N ILE A 13 -10.79 -23.81 -77.19
CA ILE A 13 -11.19 -25.21 -77.50
C ILE A 13 -10.94 -26.37 -76.51
N THR A 14 -12.07 -27.07 -76.29
CA THR A 14 -12.41 -28.37 -75.71
C THR A 14 -11.55 -29.58 -76.11
N ALA A 15 -11.38 -30.53 -75.17
CA ALA A 15 -11.37 -31.96 -75.47
C ALA A 15 -11.79 -32.78 -74.24
N SER A 16 -12.95 -33.43 -74.37
CA SER A 16 -13.43 -34.49 -73.49
C SER A 16 -12.56 -35.74 -73.67
N VAL A 17 -12.09 -36.35 -72.59
CA VAL A 17 -11.61 -37.74 -72.60
C VAL A 17 -12.36 -38.51 -71.53
N VAL A 18 -13.23 -39.40 -72.00
CA VAL A 18 -13.75 -40.55 -71.27
C VAL A 18 -12.66 -41.62 -71.26
N LEU A 19 -12.29 -42.14 -70.09
CA LEU A 19 -11.64 -43.44 -70.00
C LEU A 19 -12.06 -44.18 -68.71
N ILE A 20 -13.05 -45.05 -68.90
CA ILE A 20 -13.14 -46.46 -68.45
C ILE A 20 -12.64 -46.78 -67.04
N ALA A 21 -13.60 -47.22 -66.21
CA ALA A 21 -13.39 -47.91 -64.96
C ALA A 21 -12.60 -49.22 -65.12
N ILE A 22 -11.64 -49.44 -64.21
CA ILE A 22 -11.24 -50.79 -63.80
C ILE A 22 -11.43 -50.87 -62.28
N LEU A 23 -12.45 -51.64 -61.91
CA LEU A 23 -12.67 -52.15 -60.56
C LEU A 23 -11.60 -53.20 -60.25
N VAL A 24 -10.71 -52.92 -59.31
CA VAL A 24 -10.03 -53.96 -58.53
C VAL A 24 -10.46 -53.76 -57.09
N GLY A 25 -11.23 -54.72 -56.59
CA GLY A 25 -11.63 -54.78 -55.21
C GLY A 25 -10.43 -54.99 -54.30
N TYR A 26 -10.33 -54.17 -53.26
CA TYR A 26 -9.57 -54.51 -52.07
C TYR A 26 -10.45 -54.30 -50.84
N HIS A 27 -10.79 -55.42 -50.21
CA HIS A 27 -11.33 -55.48 -48.86
C HIS A 27 -10.27 -55.00 -47.86
N GLY A 28 -10.63 -54.12 -46.93
CA GLY A 28 -9.82 -53.95 -45.72
C GLY A 28 -9.97 -52.62 -44.98
N GLN A 29 -10.78 -52.67 -43.92
CA GLN A 29 -10.73 -51.85 -42.69
C GLN A 29 -11.40 -50.47 -42.68
N ASN A 30 -12.59 -50.47 -42.07
CA ASN A 30 -13.24 -49.31 -41.45
C ASN A 30 -12.34 -48.69 -40.37
N THR A 31 -11.68 -47.58 -40.66
CA THR A 31 -11.16 -46.69 -39.61
C THR A 31 -12.15 -45.56 -39.36
N VAL A 32 -12.86 -45.66 -38.23
CA VAL A 32 -13.65 -44.57 -37.64
C VAL A 32 -12.72 -43.41 -37.33
N ALA A 33 -12.89 -42.28 -38.03
CA ALA A 33 -12.20 -41.04 -37.71
C ALA A 33 -12.67 -40.52 -36.34
N LYS A 34 -11.87 -40.75 -35.29
CA LYS A 34 -12.03 -40.07 -33.99
C LYS A 34 -11.74 -38.58 -34.20
N LYS A 35 -12.78 -37.74 -34.14
CA LYS A 35 -12.64 -36.30 -33.86
C LYS A 35 -11.89 -36.15 -32.54
N GLY A 36 -10.61 -35.77 -32.61
CA GLY A 36 -9.85 -35.35 -31.46
C GLY A 36 -10.52 -34.12 -30.84
N ALA A 37 -11.10 -34.28 -29.66
CA ALA A 37 -11.49 -33.16 -28.84
C ALA A 37 -10.22 -32.37 -28.50
N ALA A 38 -10.11 -31.15 -29.02
CA ALA A 38 -9.12 -30.19 -28.55
C ALA A 38 -9.46 -29.87 -27.10
N THR A 39 -8.81 -30.57 -26.17
CA THR A 39 -8.80 -30.21 -24.76
C THR A 39 -8.03 -28.89 -24.63
N THR A 40 -8.76 -27.78 -24.63
CA THR A 40 -8.26 -26.52 -24.07
C THR A 40 -7.88 -26.80 -22.62
N GLN A 41 -6.60 -27.10 -22.38
CA GLN A 41 -6.00 -27.01 -21.05
C GLN A 41 -6.16 -25.55 -20.61
N THR A 42 -7.21 -25.27 -19.83
CA THR A 42 -7.24 -24.05 -19.02
C THR A 42 -6.02 -24.09 -18.12
N ALA A 43 -4.99 -23.30 -18.48
CA ALA A 43 -3.80 -23.13 -17.65
C ALA A 43 -4.26 -22.79 -16.23
N THR A 44 -4.03 -23.72 -15.30
CA THR A 44 -4.36 -23.54 -13.89
C THR A 44 -3.53 -22.38 -13.38
N LYS A 45 -4.20 -21.23 -13.15
CA LYS A 45 -3.51 -20.02 -12.68
C LYS A 45 -2.82 -20.34 -11.36
N THR A 46 -1.49 -20.32 -11.37
CA THR A 46 -0.66 -20.52 -10.20
C THR A 46 -0.94 -19.42 -9.18
N THR A 47 -1.07 -19.81 -7.92
CA THR A 47 -1.25 -18.86 -6.81
C THR A 47 0.11 -18.27 -6.46
N LYS A 48 0.16 -16.94 -6.34
CA LYS A 48 1.34 -16.19 -5.91
C LYS A 48 1.09 -15.59 -4.53
N THR A 49 2.11 -15.54 -3.69
CA THR A 49 2.03 -14.88 -2.38
C THR A 49 2.89 -13.64 -2.38
N VAL A 50 2.30 -12.52 -1.98
CA VAL A 50 2.99 -11.23 -1.80
C VAL A 50 3.00 -10.88 -0.31
N HIS A 51 4.17 -10.49 0.19
CA HIS A 51 4.39 -10.11 1.58
C HIS A 51 4.46 -8.58 1.69
N LEU A 52 3.58 -7.97 2.48
CA LEU A 52 3.57 -6.52 2.67
C LEU A 52 3.63 -6.17 4.15
N SER A 53 4.46 -5.19 4.48
CA SER A 53 4.51 -4.54 5.80
C SER A 53 3.88 -3.16 5.77
N PHE A 54 3.17 -2.81 6.84
CA PHE A 54 2.60 -1.49 7.07
C PHE A 54 2.97 -1.01 8.48
N MET A 55 3.23 0.30 8.57
CA MET A 55 3.39 1.02 9.83
C MET A 55 2.60 2.33 9.79
N GLY A 56 2.42 2.91 10.98
CA GLY A 56 1.67 4.14 11.16
C GLY A 56 2.49 5.39 10.90
N ASP A 57 2.42 6.36 11.82
CA ASP A 57 2.84 7.74 11.56
C ASP A 57 4.34 7.94 11.77
N ASP A 58 5.06 8.17 10.67
CA ASP A 58 6.47 8.55 10.66
C ASP A 58 6.60 10.06 10.45
N THR A 59 6.69 10.78 11.57
CA THR A 59 7.00 12.22 11.60
C THR A 59 8.51 12.38 11.77
N LEU A 60 9.27 12.15 10.69
CA LEU A 60 10.74 12.35 10.66
C LEU A 60 11.10 13.84 10.59
N GLY A 61 10.84 14.55 11.67
CA GLY A 61 11.01 15.99 11.77
C GLY A 61 10.61 16.47 13.15
N THR A 62 10.37 17.77 13.29
CA THR A 62 9.83 18.33 14.52
C THR A 62 9.06 19.61 14.24
N ASP A 63 8.26 20.01 15.21
CA ASP A 63 7.70 21.36 15.23
C ASP A 63 8.76 22.34 15.78
N PRO A 64 9.03 23.48 15.11
CA PRO A 64 10.02 24.46 15.56
C PRO A 64 9.82 24.99 16.99
N GLN A 65 8.60 24.92 17.52
CA GLN A 65 8.25 25.38 18.87
C GLN A 65 8.57 24.33 19.95
N LEU A 66 8.83 23.07 19.58
CA LEU A 66 9.21 22.03 20.53
C LEU A 66 10.62 22.27 21.09
N LYS A 67 10.80 21.94 22.37
CA LYS A 67 12.07 22.13 23.09
C LYS A 67 13.23 21.48 22.33
N ALA A 68 14.20 22.31 21.95
CA ALA A 68 15.35 21.89 21.15
C ALA A 68 16.13 20.72 21.77
N ALA A 69 16.26 20.66 23.09
CA ALA A 69 17.09 19.66 23.77
C ALA A 69 16.63 18.20 23.58
N THR A 70 15.34 17.97 23.31
CA THR A 70 14.75 16.62 23.26
C THR A 70 14.02 16.32 21.96
N ASN A 71 14.04 17.22 20.98
CA ASN A 71 13.35 17.00 19.71
C ASN A 71 14.12 16.04 18.78
N LEU A 72 13.43 15.48 17.79
CA LEU A 72 13.96 14.44 16.92
C LEU A 72 15.25 14.86 16.18
N PRO A 73 15.35 16.05 15.54
CA PRO A 73 16.58 16.47 14.88
C PRO A 73 17.78 16.57 15.84
N THR A 74 17.58 17.04 17.07
CA THR A 74 18.65 17.12 18.07
C THR A 74 19.10 15.74 18.53
N VAL A 75 18.17 14.84 18.84
CA VAL A 75 18.50 13.45 19.22
C VAL A 75 19.25 12.75 18.07
N TRP A 76 18.81 12.94 16.83
CA TRP A 76 19.50 12.41 15.66
C TRP A 76 20.94 12.93 15.52
N ALA A 77 21.14 14.24 15.73
CA ALA A 77 22.47 14.86 15.68
C ALA A 77 23.39 14.34 16.80
N GLN A 78 22.87 14.11 18.00
CA GLN A 78 23.61 13.49 19.12
C GLN A 78 24.08 12.07 18.78
N HIS A 79 23.36 11.38 17.90
CA HIS A 79 23.74 10.07 17.35
C HIS A 79 24.48 10.18 16.01
N GLY A 80 25.17 11.29 15.77
CA GLY A 80 26.06 11.47 14.61
C GLY A 80 25.33 11.62 13.27
N ASN A 81 24.04 11.97 13.29
CA ASN A 81 23.18 11.98 12.10
C ASN A 81 23.14 10.61 11.37
N ASP A 82 23.25 9.51 12.11
CA ASP A 82 23.20 8.16 11.56
C ASP A 82 21.81 7.87 10.95
N PRO A 83 21.70 7.58 9.63
CA PRO A 83 20.42 7.24 9.02
C PRO A 83 19.82 5.94 9.56
N HIS A 84 20.62 5.03 10.14
CA HIS A 84 20.11 3.78 10.71
C HIS A 84 19.44 3.96 12.08
N TYR A 85 19.62 5.10 12.73
CA TYR A 85 19.25 5.31 14.13
C TYR A 85 17.79 4.95 14.44
N PHE A 86 16.83 5.52 13.71
CA PHE A 86 15.40 5.40 14.04
C PHE A 86 14.90 3.97 13.88
N PHE A 87 15.24 3.30 12.78
CA PHE A 87 14.67 1.99 12.45
C PHE A 87 15.55 0.80 12.84
N LYS A 88 16.64 1.01 13.59
CA LYS A 88 17.63 -0.03 13.93
C LYS A 88 17.01 -1.28 14.57
N ASN A 89 15.98 -1.11 15.41
CA ASN A 89 15.34 -2.22 16.14
C ASN A 89 14.28 -2.95 15.30
N VAL A 90 13.78 -2.35 14.22
CA VAL A 90 12.65 -2.88 13.43
C VAL A 90 13.00 -3.26 11.99
N SER A 91 14.09 -2.75 11.41
CA SER A 91 14.48 -3.01 10.02
C SER A 91 14.58 -4.50 9.67
N GLN A 92 14.94 -5.35 10.63
CA GLN A 92 15.00 -6.79 10.47
C GLN A 92 13.66 -7.44 10.09
N TYR A 93 12.53 -6.85 10.51
CA TYR A 93 11.21 -7.41 10.22
C TYR A 93 10.78 -7.21 8.77
N PHE A 94 11.40 -6.26 8.05
CA PHE A 94 11.06 -5.91 6.67
C PHE A 94 11.92 -6.64 5.62
N LYS A 95 13.05 -7.24 6.03
CA LYS A 95 14.06 -7.84 5.12
C LYS A 95 13.50 -8.91 4.15
N HIS A 96 12.41 -9.56 4.52
CA HIS A 96 11.80 -10.64 3.74
C HIS A 96 10.45 -10.25 3.10
N ASP A 97 10.02 -9.00 3.30
CA ASP A 97 8.80 -8.50 2.69
C ASP A 97 9.06 -8.05 1.25
N ASP A 98 8.02 -8.10 0.41
CA ASP A 98 8.12 -7.62 -0.97
C ASP A 98 8.01 -6.09 -1.05
N LEU A 99 7.24 -5.48 -0.12
CA LEU A 99 7.16 -4.03 0.06
C LEU A 99 6.81 -3.66 1.51
N THR A 100 7.38 -2.54 1.96
CA THR A 100 7.08 -1.88 3.23
C THR A 100 6.49 -0.49 2.99
N VAL A 101 5.36 -0.18 3.64
CA VAL A 101 4.56 1.03 3.44
C VAL A 101 4.42 1.81 4.75
N ALA A 102 4.67 3.12 4.72
CA ALA A 102 4.57 4.02 5.87
C ALA A 102 3.72 5.27 5.58
N ASN A 103 3.26 5.96 6.63
CA ASN A 103 2.72 7.32 6.51
C ASN A 103 3.83 8.34 6.80
N LEU A 104 4.24 9.09 5.76
CA LEU A 104 5.18 10.20 5.96
C LEU A 104 4.42 11.44 6.41
N GLU A 105 4.21 11.55 7.72
CA GLU A 105 3.49 12.65 8.35
C GLU A 105 4.41 13.80 8.73
N THR A 106 5.11 14.30 7.73
CA THR A 106 5.98 15.47 7.86
C THR A 106 6.22 16.09 6.48
N THR A 107 6.57 17.37 6.46
CA THR A 107 7.03 18.03 5.24
C THR A 107 8.55 18.10 5.25
N PHE A 108 9.22 17.48 4.27
CA PHE A 108 10.64 17.72 4.05
C PHE A 108 10.82 19.06 3.32
N ALA A 109 11.36 20.05 4.02
CA ALA A 109 11.52 21.41 3.52
C ALA A 109 12.89 21.98 3.90
N SER A 110 13.44 22.84 3.03
CA SER A 110 14.63 23.64 3.34
C SER A 110 14.32 24.69 4.41
N ASP A 111 15.36 25.16 5.09
CA ASP A 111 15.22 26.19 6.14
C ASP A 111 14.70 27.54 5.62
N SER A 112 14.78 27.78 4.32
CA SER A 112 14.22 28.97 3.67
C SER A 112 12.69 28.94 3.50
N ARG A 113 12.03 27.80 3.70
CA ARG A 113 10.57 27.71 3.59
C ARG A 113 9.90 28.29 4.84
N GLN A 114 8.86 29.07 4.61
CA GLN A 114 8.02 29.62 5.67
C GLN A 114 6.86 28.68 5.97
N GLU A 115 6.42 28.69 7.22
CA GLU A 115 5.21 28.01 7.67
C GLU A 115 3.99 28.51 6.89
N ALA A 116 3.13 27.58 6.48
CA ALA A 116 1.83 27.92 5.92
C ALA A 116 0.87 28.35 7.04
N ALA A 117 0.02 29.33 6.76
CA ALA A 117 -1.06 29.67 7.69
C ALA A 117 -2.02 28.48 7.85
N LYS A 118 -2.27 28.07 9.10
CA LYS A 118 -3.26 27.04 9.44
C LYS A 118 -4.29 27.66 10.41
N PRO A 119 -5.58 27.36 10.24
CA PRO A 119 -6.60 27.85 11.15
C PRO A 119 -6.54 27.12 12.50
N GLY A 120 -6.86 27.81 13.59
CA GLY A 120 -6.97 27.23 14.93
C GLY A 120 -5.99 27.80 15.96
N ASN A 121 -6.18 27.41 17.22
CA ASN A 121 -5.42 27.94 18.35
C ASN A 121 -4.18 27.11 18.68
N ILE A 122 -4.18 25.81 18.34
CA ILE A 122 -3.01 24.93 18.46
C ILE A 122 -2.72 24.41 17.06
N VAL A 123 -1.56 24.80 16.55
CA VAL A 123 -1.12 24.48 15.21
C VAL A 123 0.27 23.92 15.30
N PHE A 124 0.46 22.74 14.72
CA PHE A 124 1.79 22.16 14.54
C PHE A 124 2.24 22.28 13.08
N HIS A 125 3.51 22.60 12.89
CA HIS A 125 4.22 22.74 11.61
C HIS A 125 5.45 21.82 11.57
N PHE A 126 5.23 20.55 11.26
CA PHE A 126 6.30 19.55 11.27
C PHE A 126 7.23 19.72 10.07
N LYS A 127 8.46 20.15 10.36
CA LYS A 127 9.56 20.23 9.39
C LYS A 127 10.50 19.04 9.55
N GLY A 128 10.68 18.29 8.48
CA GLY A 128 11.73 17.29 8.38
C GLY A 128 12.95 17.87 7.64
N ASN A 129 14.15 17.61 8.16
CA ASN A 129 15.38 17.88 7.42
C ASN A 129 15.43 16.96 6.18
N PRO A 130 15.68 17.48 4.96
CA PRO A 130 15.75 16.67 3.73
C PRO A 130 16.66 15.43 3.82
N LYS A 131 17.72 15.46 4.64
CA LYS A 131 18.64 14.33 4.84
C LYS A 131 17.97 13.14 5.54
N LEU A 132 16.90 13.35 6.30
CA LEU A 132 16.16 12.28 7.01
C LEU A 132 15.46 11.30 6.06
N VAL A 133 15.29 11.63 4.77
CA VAL A 133 14.81 10.67 3.77
C VAL A 133 15.71 9.42 3.70
N ALA A 134 17.00 9.55 4.01
CA ALA A 134 17.93 8.42 4.05
C ALA A 134 17.52 7.39 5.12
N ALA A 135 16.95 7.84 6.24
CA ALA A 135 16.48 6.95 7.29
C ALA A 135 15.36 6.02 6.82
N LEU A 136 14.42 6.52 6.02
CA LEU A 136 13.36 5.69 5.42
C LEU A 136 13.96 4.57 4.56
N LYS A 137 14.93 4.93 3.70
CA LYS A 137 15.56 3.98 2.78
C LYS A 137 16.35 2.90 3.50
N VAL A 138 17.23 3.28 4.43
CA VAL A 138 18.03 2.27 5.18
C VAL A 138 17.19 1.51 6.21
N GLY A 139 16.07 2.09 6.64
CA GLY A 139 15.09 1.43 7.50
C GLY A 139 14.32 0.32 6.80
N GLY A 140 14.36 0.24 5.46
CA GLY A 140 13.67 -0.78 4.68
C GLY A 140 12.26 -0.38 4.24
N ILE A 141 11.94 0.92 4.24
CA ILE A 141 10.68 1.45 3.69
C ILE A 141 10.80 1.58 2.16
N ASP A 142 9.81 1.07 1.43
CA ASP A 142 9.79 1.11 -0.04
C ASP A 142 8.92 2.25 -0.58
N THR A 143 7.85 2.59 0.12
CA THR A 143 6.91 3.62 -0.33
C THR A 143 6.18 4.28 0.83
N VAL A 144 5.82 5.55 0.65
CA VAL A 144 5.10 6.34 1.67
C VAL A 144 3.81 6.91 1.13
N THR A 145 2.78 6.99 1.97
CA THR A 145 1.68 7.93 1.73
C THR A 145 2.11 9.33 2.14
N VAL A 146 1.74 10.31 1.33
CA VAL A 146 1.90 11.75 1.61
C VAL A 146 0.54 12.45 1.79
N SER A 147 -0.55 11.69 1.92
CA SER A 147 -1.87 12.25 2.23
C SER A 147 -2.12 12.28 3.73
N ASN A 148 -1.77 13.40 4.34
CA ASN A 148 -2.03 13.71 5.75
C ASN A 148 -2.17 15.23 5.92
N ASN A 149 -2.61 15.65 7.11
CA ASN A 149 -2.80 17.05 7.47
C ASN A 149 -1.48 17.86 7.57
N HIS A 150 -0.32 17.19 7.60
CA HIS A 150 1.00 17.83 7.81
C HIS A 150 1.84 18.01 6.55
N ILE A 151 1.43 17.42 5.42
CA ILE A 151 2.22 17.47 4.18
C ILE A 151 2.30 18.87 3.55
N PHE A 152 1.42 19.79 3.97
CA PHE A 152 1.38 21.18 3.51
C PHE A 152 1.77 22.18 4.60
N ASP A 153 2.43 21.75 5.68
CA ASP A 153 2.85 22.63 6.77
C ASP A 153 3.76 23.77 6.30
N TYR A 154 4.51 23.55 5.22
CA TYR A 154 5.36 24.58 4.57
C TYR A 154 4.83 24.96 3.19
N GLY A 155 3.50 24.86 3.04
CA GLY A 155 2.76 25.21 1.84
C GLY A 155 3.06 24.31 0.64
N LYS A 156 2.61 24.74 -0.55
CA LYS A 156 2.84 24.01 -1.81
C LYS A 156 4.34 23.85 -2.12
N GLY A 157 5.16 24.82 -1.72
CA GLY A 157 6.62 24.76 -1.89
C GLY A 157 7.24 23.62 -1.09
N GLY A 158 6.92 23.49 0.19
CA GLY A 158 7.40 22.37 1.02
C GLY A 158 6.90 21.00 0.54
N PHE A 159 5.66 20.93 0.05
CA PHE A 159 5.15 19.71 -0.60
C PHE A 159 5.97 19.35 -1.84
N GLN A 160 6.25 20.31 -2.72
CA GLN A 160 7.06 20.08 -3.92
C GLN A 160 8.48 19.62 -3.57
N ASP A 161 9.10 20.26 -2.57
CA ASP A 161 10.42 19.85 -2.06
C ASP A 161 10.37 18.39 -1.58
N THR A 162 9.35 18.02 -0.82
CA THR A 162 9.14 16.65 -0.33
C THR A 162 9.05 15.65 -1.48
N ILE A 163 8.24 15.93 -2.50
CA ILE A 163 8.11 15.05 -3.67
C ILE A 163 9.43 14.92 -4.43
N GLU A 164 10.18 16.00 -4.62
CA GLU A 164 11.49 15.95 -5.26
C GLU A 164 12.51 15.14 -4.46
N ILE A 165 12.51 15.28 -3.14
CA ILE A 165 13.39 14.55 -2.24
C ILE A 165 13.09 13.05 -2.30
N LEU A 166 11.82 12.65 -2.23
CA LEU A 166 11.39 11.26 -2.37
C LEU A 166 11.80 10.68 -3.72
N LYS A 167 11.60 11.45 -4.81
CA LYS A 167 12.01 11.07 -6.17
C LYS A 167 13.53 10.88 -6.28
N LYS A 168 14.33 11.81 -5.76
CA LYS A 168 15.81 11.75 -5.75
C LYS A 168 16.31 10.55 -4.94
N ALA A 169 15.64 10.23 -3.82
CA ALA A 169 15.96 9.08 -2.99
C ALA A 169 15.56 7.72 -3.61
N GLN A 170 14.75 7.76 -4.69
CA GLN A 170 14.11 6.60 -5.33
C GLN A 170 13.12 5.87 -4.40
N LEU A 171 12.46 6.61 -3.51
CA LEU A 171 11.39 6.08 -2.67
C LEU A 171 10.05 6.16 -3.42
N GLY A 172 9.21 5.14 -3.29
CA GLY A 172 7.83 5.21 -3.76
C GLY A 172 7.03 6.24 -2.98
N TYR A 173 6.04 6.86 -3.62
CA TYR A 173 5.10 7.75 -2.93
C TYR A 173 3.72 7.75 -3.60
N PHE A 174 2.69 7.98 -2.80
CA PHE A 174 1.29 8.08 -3.26
C PHE A 174 0.46 8.96 -2.33
N GLY A 175 -0.72 9.38 -2.78
CA GLY A 175 -1.53 10.39 -2.08
C GLY A 175 -1.40 11.77 -2.72
N GLU A 176 -2.29 12.70 -2.35
CA GLU A 176 -2.36 14.05 -2.90
C GLU A 176 -2.41 14.09 -4.45
N GLY A 177 -3.14 13.13 -5.03
CA GLY A 177 -3.31 12.97 -6.48
C GLY A 177 -2.32 11.99 -7.14
N TYR A 178 -1.23 11.66 -6.47
CA TYR A 178 -0.28 10.63 -6.93
C TYR A 178 -0.79 9.22 -6.62
N ARG A 179 -0.42 8.28 -7.49
CA ARG A 179 -0.67 6.84 -7.32
C ARG A 179 0.64 6.10 -7.43
N TYR A 180 0.81 5.06 -6.63
CA TYR A 180 1.96 4.18 -6.73
C TYR A 180 1.53 2.81 -7.25
N VAL A 181 2.19 2.35 -8.31
CA VAL A 181 1.94 1.02 -8.91
C VAL A 181 3.26 0.28 -8.96
N LYS A 182 3.29 -0.91 -8.37
CA LYS A 182 4.49 -1.75 -8.31
C LYS A 182 4.13 -3.18 -8.68
N THR A 183 4.98 -3.81 -9.49
CA THR A 183 4.86 -5.25 -9.77
C THR A 183 5.90 -6.00 -8.95
N VAL A 184 5.45 -6.94 -8.12
CA VAL A 184 6.29 -7.82 -7.31
C VAL A 184 5.90 -9.26 -7.55
N LYS A 185 6.86 -10.16 -7.80
CA LYS A 185 6.61 -11.57 -8.15
C LYS A 185 5.61 -11.73 -9.32
N GLY A 186 5.52 -10.74 -10.21
CA GLY A 186 4.54 -10.68 -11.31
C GLY A 186 3.08 -10.48 -10.87
N VAL A 187 2.86 -9.90 -9.69
CA VAL A 187 1.58 -9.38 -9.19
C VAL A 187 1.67 -7.85 -9.20
N LYS A 188 0.75 -7.18 -9.89
CA LYS A 188 0.69 -5.72 -9.93
C LYS A 188 -0.17 -5.20 -8.76
N LEU A 189 0.44 -4.42 -7.88
CA LEU A 189 -0.18 -3.77 -6.72
C LEU A 189 -0.40 -2.29 -7.04
N GLY A 190 -1.47 -1.70 -6.54
CA GLY A 190 -1.72 -0.27 -6.63
C GLY A 190 -2.11 0.35 -5.30
N PHE A 191 -1.52 1.49 -4.97
CA PHE A 191 -1.71 2.21 -3.72
C PHE A 191 -2.32 3.59 -3.98
N LEU A 192 -3.23 4.01 -3.09
CA LEU A 192 -3.97 5.26 -3.14
C LEU A 192 -3.93 5.92 -1.76
N GLY A 193 -3.83 7.24 -1.70
CA GLY A 193 -3.76 7.99 -0.44
C GLY A 193 -4.85 9.06 -0.38
N TYR A 194 -5.45 9.24 0.79
CA TYR A 194 -6.51 10.22 1.02
C TYR A 194 -6.47 10.77 2.44
N GLN A 195 -6.89 12.03 2.59
CA GLN A 195 -7.37 12.54 3.87
C GLN A 195 -8.87 12.22 3.99
N GLY A 196 -9.31 11.74 5.15
CA GLY A 196 -10.64 11.17 5.37
C GLY A 196 -11.48 11.92 6.39
N TRP A 197 -11.54 13.26 6.29
CA TRP A 197 -12.27 14.11 7.26
C TRP A 197 -13.79 14.05 7.10
N ALA A 198 -14.26 13.75 5.89
CA ALA A 198 -15.68 13.62 5.58
C ALA A 198 -15.92 12.49 4.58
N ALA A 199 -17.15 11.99 4.53
CA ALA A 199 -17.59 10.96 3.59
C ALA A 199 -18.56 11.52 2.54
N THR A 200 -18.20 12.66 1.96
CA THR A 200 -19.06 13.36 0.98
C THR A 200 -19.22 12.55 -0.30
N ARG A 201 -20.17 12.96 -1.15
CA ARG A 201 -20.35 12.39 -2.48
C ARG A 201 -19.08 12.53 -3.33
N ALA A 202 -18.37 13.65 -3.23
CA ALA A 202 -17.15 13.90 -3.98
C ALA A 202 -16.02 12.95 -3.54
N ASP A 203 -15.84 12.75 -2.23
CA ASP A 203 -14.85 11.83 -1.67
C ASP A 203 -15.08 10.40 -2.18
N LYS A 204 -16.32 9.94 -2.07
CA LYS A 204 -16.77 8.63 -2.56
C LYS A 204 -16.53 8.48 -4.07
N GLN A 205 -16.92 9.46 -4.87
CA GLN A 205 -16.70 9.44 -6.33
C GLN A 205 -15.21 9.38 -6.68
N LYS A 206 -14.36 10.12 -5.97
CA LYS A 206 -12.90 10.08 -6.16
C LYS A 206 -12.35 8.69 -5.87
N ILE A 207 -12.71 8.09 -4.72
CA ILE A 207 -12.28 6.74 -4.33
C ILE A 207 -12.66 5.73 -5.41
N THR A 208 -13.92 5.73 -5.87
CA THR A 208 -14.36 4.79 -6.92
C THR A 208 -13.62 5.00 -8.24
N LYS A 209 -13.43 6.26 -8.67
CA LYS A 209 -12.70 6.58 -9.91
C LYS A 209 -11.27 6.09 -9.85
N ASP A 210 -10.60 6.31 -8.72
CA ASP A 210 -9.20 5.98 -8.52
C ASP A 210 -8.97 4.46 -8.45
N ILE A 211 -9.82 3.74 -7.72
CA ILE A 211 -9.79 2.26 -7.68
C ILE A 211 -10.03 1.69 -9.08
N ARG A 212 -11.04 2.18 -9.80
CA ARG A 212 -11.32 1.73 -11.17
C ARG A 212 -10.15 2.00 -12.13
N SER A 213 -9.47 3.13 -11.97
CA SER A 213 -8.27 3.45 -12.76
C SER A 213 -7.16 2.42 -12.54
N LEU A 214 -6.85 2.06 -11.29
CA LEU A 214 -5.85 1.04 -10.99
C LEU A 214 -6.25 -0.35 -11.50
N ARG A 215 -7.54 -0.70 -11.41
CA ARG A 215 -8.04 -1.96 -11.99
C ARG A 215 -7.89 -1.99 -13.51
N LYS A 216 -8.16 -0.88 -14.21
CA LYS A 216 -7.92 -0.77 -15.67
C LYS A 216 -6.44 -0.93 -16.02
N GLN A 217 -5.53 -0.46 -15.18
CA GLN A 217 -4.08 -0.68 -15.33
C GLN A 217 -3.63 -2.11 -15.01
N GLY A 218 -4.55 -2.99 -14.61
CA GLY A 218 -4.31 -4.39 -14.34
C GLY A 218 -3.80 -4.69 -12.93
N CYS A 219 -3.96 -3.76 -11.97
CA CYS A 219 -3.63 -4.04 -10.58
C CYS A 219 -4.52 -5.16 -10.03
N ALA A 220 -3.89 -6.26 -9.60
CA ALA A 220 -4.54 -7.41 -8.99
C ALA A 220 -4.89 -7.15 -7.52
N VAL A 221 -4.15 -6.25 -6.87
CA VAL A 221 -4.40 -5.78 -5.50
C VAL A 221 -4.47 -4.25 -5.52
N VAL A 222 -5.48 -3.68 -4.86
CA VAL A 222 -5.61 -2.22 -4.67
C VAL A 222 -5.80 -1.89 -3.19
N ILE A 223 -4.95 -1.00 -2.66
CA ILE A 223 -4.86 -0.67 -1.23
C ILE A 223 -4.95 0.85 -1.03
N PRO A 224 -6.12 1.37 -0.65
CA PRO A 224 -6.25 2.72 -0.11
C PRO A 224 -5.65 2.85 1.28
N TYR A 225 -4.94 3.94 1.49
CA TYR A 225 -4.44 4.41 2.79
C TYR A 225 -5.15 5.73 3.11
N PHE A 226 -5.70 5.85 4.30
CA PHE A 226 -6.40 7.04 4.75
C PHE A 226 -5.75 7.67 5.97
N HIS A 227 -5.79 8.98 6.03
CA HIS A 227 -5.41 9.75 7.21
C HIS A 227 -6.66 10.45 7.74
N TRP A 228 -7.18 10.01 8.90
CA TRP A 228 -8.58 10.23 9.28
C TRP A 228 -8.88 10.03 10.77
N GLY A 229 -10.12 10.28 11.19
CA GLY A 229 -10.54 9.99 12.57
C GLY A 229 -10.26 11.14 13.51
N ILE A 230 -10.21 10.83 14.80
CA ILE A 230 -10.07 11.82 15.88
C ILE A 230 -8.84 11.45 16.70
N GLU A 231 -7.94 12.40 16.91
CA GLU A 231 -6.76 12.20 17.75
C GLU A 231 -7.12 11.59 19.11
N ARG A 232 -6.32 10.60 19.51
CA ARG A 232 -6.38 9.90 20.81
C ARG A 232 -7.67 9.12 21.07
N ASN A 233 -8.51 8.94 20.05
CA ASN A 233 -9.66 8.04 20.13
C ASN A 233 -9.27 6.65 19.57
N ALA A 234 -9.47 5.60 20.37
CA ALA A 234 -9.19 4.22 19.97
C ALA A 234 -10.33 3.55 19.18
N TYR A 235 -11.46 4.25 19.00
CA TYR A 235 -12.63 3.74 18.30
C TYR A 235 -12.89 4.53 17.01
N PRO A 236 -12.92 3.87 15.83
CA PRO A 236 -13.11 4.54 14.57
C PRO A 236 -14.51 5.17 14.49
N ASN A 237 -14.55 6.42 14.06
CA ASN A 237 -15.79 7.17 13.88
C ASN A 237 -16.57 6.72 12.62
N ASP A 238 -17.77 7.26 12.44
CA ASP A 238 -18.64 6.87 11.33
C ASP A 238 -18.10 7.24 9.95
N THR A 239 -17.33 8.34 9.85
CA THR A 239 -16.66 8.72 8.61
C THR A 239 -15.63 7.67 8.20
N GLN A 240 -14.79 7.23 9.14
CA GLN A 240 -13.78 6.20 8.91
C GLN A 240 -14.42 4.90 8.42
N LYS A 241 -15.40 4.37 9.16
CA LYS A 241 -16.15 3.15 8.79
C LYS A 241 -16.81 3.29 7.42
N THR A 242 -17.47 4.43 7.17
CA THR A 242 -18.15 4.70 5.90
C THR A 242 -17.18 4.68 4.72
N LEU A 243 -16.04 5.37 4.82
CA LEU A 243 -15.04 5.44 3.75
C LEU A 243 -14.36 4.08 3.53
N ALA A 244 -13.98 3.39 4.60
CA ALA A 244 -13.33 2.08 4.54
C ALA A 244 -14.24 1.03 3.86
N HIS A 245 -15.48 0.90 4.34
CA HIS A 245 -16.47 0.00 3.76
C HIS A 245 -16.80 0.37 2.32
N TYR A 246 -16.93 1.68 2.02
CA TYR A 246 -17.17 2.16 0.66
C TYR A 246 -16.02 1.77 -0.29
N ALA A 247 -14.77 1.94 0.12
CA ALA A 247 -13.61 1.55 -0.67
C ALA A 247 -13.58 0.04 -0.97
N ILE A 248 -13.81 -0.81 0.03
CA ILE A 248 -13.92 -2.27 -0.16
C ILE A 248 -15.06 -2.63 -1.12
N ASN A 249 -16.24 -2.03 -0.92
CA ASN A 249 -17.41 -2.24 -1.79
C ASN A 249 -17.15 -1.85 -3.25
N HIS A 250 -16.19 -0.96 -3.52
CA HIS A 250 -15.82 -0.51 -4.85
C HIS A 250 -14.53 -1.14 -5.39
N GLY A 251 -14.02 -2.18 -4.72
CA GLY A 251 -12.97 -3.05 -5.25
C GLY A 251 -11.58 -2.81 -4.68
N ALA A 252 -11.44 -2.17 -3.52
CA ALA A 252 -10.23 -2.28 -2.71
C ALA A 252 -10.11 -3.69 -2.11
N ASP A 253 -8.87 -4.16 -1.91
CA ASP A 253 -8.57 -5.47 -1.33
C ASP A 253 -8.14 -5.41 0.15
N MET A 254 -7.79 -4.22 0.61
CA MET A 254 -7.39 -3.91 1.97
C MET A 254 -7.51 -2.40 2.16
N VAL A 255 -7.76 -1.95 3.38
CA VAL A 255 -7.72 -0.53 3.74
C VAL A 255 -6.80 -0.35 4.93
N ILE A 256 -5.95 0.68 4.87
CA ILE A 256 -5.04 1.08 5.93
C ILE A 256 -5.40 2.49 6.38
N GLY A 257 -5.23 2.78 7.67
CA GLY A 257 -5.46 4.10 8.23
C GLY A 257 -4.40 4.51 9.25
N SER A 258 -4.36 5.83 9.52
CA SER A 258 -3.48 6.57 10.43
C SER A 258 -4.17 7.87 10.87
N HIS A 259 -3.48 8.68 11.71
CA HIS A 259 -3.87 9.98 12.30
C HIS A 259 -4.29 9.95 13.77
N PRO A 260 -5.06 8.96 14.28
CA PRO A 260 -5.51 9.00 15.67
C PRO A 260 -4.36 9.01 16.71
N HIS A 261 -3.11 8.75 16.31
CA HIS A 261 -1.93 8.71 17.18
C HIS A 261 -2.05 7.69 18.34
N VAL A 262 -3.01 6.77 18.21
CA VAL A 262 -3.26 5.61 19.07
C VAL A 262 -3.65 4.43 18.18
N ILE A 263 -3.55 3.21 18.72
CA ILE A 263 -4.04 2.02 18.05
C ILE A 263 -5.57 2.07 18.03
N GLU A 264 -6.15 2.01 16.83
CA GLU A 264 -7.58 1.74 16.65
C GLU A 264 -7.81 0.28 16.29
N SER A 265 -9.08 -0.12 16.26
CA SER A 265 -9.47 -1.47 15.88
C SER A 265 -9.02 -1.87 14.47
N MET A 266 -8.95 -3.17 14.26
CA MET A 266 -8.89 -3.80 12.95
C MET A 266 -10.22 -4.54 12.69
N GLU A 267 -10.59 -4.67 11.43
CA GLU A 267 -11.87 -5.25 11.04
C GLU A 267 -11.68 -6.21 9.85
N SER A 268 -12.34 -7.38 9.91
CA SER A 268 -12.65 -8.13 8.68
C SER A 268 -14.01 -7.69 8.15
N TYR A 269 -14.01 -7.11 6.96
CA TYR A 269 -15.22 -6.68 6.26
C TYR A 269 -15.26 -7.35 4.88
N LYS A 270 -16.23 -8.26 4.66
CA LYS A 270 -16.38 -9.05 3.42
C LYS A 270 -15.09 -9.79 3.03
N GLY A 271 -14.42 -10.37 4.02
CA GLY A 271 -13.15 -11.09 3.84
C GLY A 271 -11.99 -10.22 3.41
N LYS A 272 -12.04 -8.90 3.69
CA LYS A 272 -10.97 -7.93 3.43
C LYS A 272 -10.60 -7.24 4.74
N LEU A 273 -9.30 -7.02 4.94
CA LEU A 273 -8.77 -6.42 6.16
C LEU A 273 -8.86 -4.90 6.09
N ILE A 274 -9.36 -4.29 7.15
CA ILE A 274 -9.30 -2.86 7.43
C ILE A 274 -8.49 -2.69 8.72
N ALA A 275 -7.44 -1.89 8.69
CA ALA A 275 -6.74 -1.43 9.91
C ALA A 275 -6.97 0.07 10.04
N TYR A 276 -7.70 0.51 11.06
CA TYR A 276 -8.15 1.91 11.14
C TYR A 276 -7.05 2.88 11.58
N SER A 277 -6.15 2.46 12.48
CA SER A 277 -4.95 3.20 12.87
C SER A 277 -3.89 2.28 13.47
N MET A 278 -2.64 2.44 13.03
CA MET A 278 -1.48 1.75 13.61
C MET A 278 -0.75 2.55 14.69
N SER A 279 -1.28 3.74 15.05
CA SER A 279 -0.63 4.70 15.95
C SER A 279 0.62 5.36 15.34
N ASN A 280 1.33 6.11 16.17
CA ASN A 280 2.65 6.65 15.89
C ASN A 280 3.70 5.56 15.64
N PHE A 281 4.72 5.83 14.83
CA PHE A 281 5.87 4.95 14.62
C PHE A 281 7.19 5.68 14.94
N ALA A 282 7.96 6.18 13.97
CA ALA A 282 9.08 7.11 14.26
C ALA A 282 8.55 8.56 14.36
N PHE A 283 8.11 8.95 15.57
CA PHE A 283 7.24 10.12 15.74
C PHE A 283 7.90 11.32 16.44
N GLY A 284 8.38 12.28 15.64
CA GLY A 284 8.98 13.53 16.10
C GLY A 284 8.01 14.64 16.54
N GLY A 285 6.69 14.38 16.52
CA GLY A 285 5.66 15.34 16.90
C GLY A 285 5.46 15.51 18.41
N ASN A 286 6.03 14.61 19.24
CA ASN A 286 5.92 14.71 20.70
C ASN A 286 7.18 14.11 21.38
N PRO A 287 7.85 14.86 22.27
CA PRO A 287 9.05 14.37 22.97
C PRO A 287 8.75 13.34 24.06
N ASN A 288 7.51 13.16 24.49
CA ASN A 288 7.10 12.09 25.40
C ASN A 288 5.58 11.86 25.38
N PRO A 289 5.02 11.21 24.35
CA PRO A 289 3.59 10.92 24.32
C PRO A 289 3.22 9.88 25.39
N ALA A 290 2.04 10.06 25.98
CA ALA A 290 1.53 9.19 27.04
C ALA A 290 1.23 7.77 26.54
N ASP A 291 0.64 7.65 25.34
CA ASP A 291 0.52 6.36 24.66
C ASP A 291 1.70 6.17 23.71
N LYS A 292 2.51 5.15 23.98
CA LYS A 292 3.65 4.76 23.14
C LYS A 292 3.37 3.52 22.31
N ARG A 293 2.19 2.92 22.43
CA ARG A 293 1.83 1.68 21.75
C ARG A 293 1.64 1.92 20.26
N SER A 294 2.12 0.98 19.48
CA SER A 294 2.11 0.93 18.03
C SER A 294 2.18 -0.52 17.58
N PHE A 295 2.19 -0.77 16.28
CA PHE A 295 2.51 -2.08 15.74
C PHE A 295 2.92 -2.03 14.27
N ILE A 296 3.65 -3.06 13.86
CA ILE A 296 3.86 -3.39 12.46
C ILE A 296 2.79 -4.41 12.05
N LEU A 297 2.07 -4.13 10.96
CA LEU A 297 1.15 -5.06 10.35
C LEU A 297 1.82 -5.75 9.16
N GLN A 298 1.92 -7.07 9.20
CA GLN A 298 2.42 -7.86 8.08
C GLN A 298 1.31 -8.71 7.46
N THR A 299 1.26 -8.73 6.13
CA THR A 299 0.25 -9.46 5.37
C THR A 299 0.86 -10.38 4.33
N ASN A 300 0.25 -11.56 4.17
CA ASN A 300 0.52 -12.49 3.08
C ASN A 300 -0.72 -12.52 2.19
N MET A 301 -0.65 -11.84 1.04
CA MET A 301 -1.74 -11.77 0.07
C MET A 301 -1.57 -12.87 -0.97
N MET A 302 -2.46 -13.86 -0.95
CA MET A 302 -2.52 -14.87 -2.00
C MET A 302 -3.31 -14.36 -3.20
N VAL A 303 -2.68 -14.35 -4.37
CA VAL A 303 -3.24 -13.84 -5.62
C VAL A 303 -3.30 -14.95 -6.65
N LYS A 304 -4.50 -15.19 -7.20
CA LYS A 304 -4.73 -16.13 -8.30
C LYS A 304 -5.19 -15.37 -9.53
N GLY A 305 -4.30 -15.25 -10.52
CA GLY A 305 -4.56 -14.41 -11.69
C GLY A 305 -4.58 -12.91 -11.35
N LYS A 306 -5.72 -12.25 -11.58
CA LYS A 306 -5.92 -10.81 -11.36
C LYS A 306 -6.73 -10.49 -10.09
N LYS A 307 -6.89 -11.44 -9.17
CA LYS A 307 -7.70 -11.27 -7.96
C LYS A 307 -6.97 -11.83 -6.74
N MET A 308 -7.04 -11.10 -5.62
CA MET A 308 -6.69 -11.65 -4.31
C MET A 308 -7.72 -12.72 -3.93
N SER A 309 -7.24 -13.92 -3.60
CA SER A 309 -8.07 -15.07 -3.22
C SER A 309 -8.13 -15.31 -1.72
N ALA A 310 -7.07 -14.96 -0.99
CA ALA A 310 -7.00 -15.09 0.47
C ALA A 310 -5.94 -14.14 1.04
N MET A 311 -6.02 -13.89 2.34
CA MET A 311 -5.04 -13.12 3.08
C MET A 311 -4.75 -13.82 4.41
N LYS A 312 -3.47 -13.88 4.79
CA LYS A 312 -3.06 -14.05 6.18
C LYS A 312 -2.46 -12.75 6.69
N PHE A 313 -2.51 -12.53 7.99
CA PHE A 313 -1.88 -11.37 8.61
C PHE A 313 -1.26 -11.74 9.95
N ARG A 314 -0.30 -10.95 10.40
CA ARG A 314 0.25 -10.97 11.76
C ARG A 314 0.56 -9.55 12.21
N VAL A 315 0.67 -9.39 13.53
CA VAL A 315 1.00 -8.12 14.16
C VAL A 315 2.28 -8.29 14.97
N ILE A 316 3.20 -7.34 14.83
CA ILE A 316 4.36 -7.20 15.71
C ILE A 316 4.10 -5.98 16.61
N PRO A 317 3.63 -6.19 17.86
CA PRO A 317 3.42 -5.09 18.80
C PRO A 317 4.72 -4.32 18.98
N THR A 318 4.66 -3.01 18.81
CA THR A 318 5.82 -2.13 18.80
C THR A 318 5.53 -0.91 19.68
N ARG A 319 6.56 -0.29 20.21
CA ARG A 319 6.48 1.02 20.86
C ARG A 319 7.34 2.02 20.12
N ILE A 320 6.98 3.29 20.15
CA ILE A 320 7.68 4.33 19.38
C ILE A 320 9.08 4.71 19.92
N SER A 321 9.43 4.22 21.10
CA SER A 321 10.64 4.59 21.84
C SER A 321 11.19 3.40 22.60
N THR A 322 12.50 3.36 22.91
CA THR A 322 13.08 2.31 23.78
C THR A 322 12.77 2.51 25.27
N THR A 323 12.27 3.68 25.67
CA THR A 323 12.17 4.11 27.08
C THR A 323 10.82 4.73 27.42
N ASP A 324 10.42 4.58 28.69
CA ASP A 324 9.16 5.10 29.22
C ASP A 324 9.23 6.59 29.59
N SER A 325 10.41 7.12 29.91
CA SER A 325 10.56 8.49 30.43
C SER A 325 10.59 9.57 29.34
N HIS A 326 10.94 9.22 28.11
CA HIS A 326 10.98 10.13 26.97
C HIS A 326 10.81 9.38 25.64
N ASN A 327 10.72 10.13 24.55
CA ASN A 327 10.74 9.61 23.19
C ASN A 327 12.16 9.75 22.62
N ASP A 328 12.83 8.62 22.41
CA ASP A 328 14.10 8.56 21.68
C ASP A 328 13.88 8.29 20.18
N TYR A 329 12.61 8.22 19.75
CA TYR A 329 12.21 8.08 18.35
C TYR A 329 12.67 6.77 17.69
N VAL A 330 12.98 5.74 18.48
CA VAL A 330 13.40 4.42 17.99
C VAL A 330 12.27 3.39 18.19
N PRO A 331 11.44 3.12 17.17
CA PRO A 331 10.46 2.05 17.22
C PRO A 331 11.08 0.73 17.66
N THR A 332 10.51 0.12 18.69
CA THR A 332 11.06 -1.06 19.38
C THR A 332 9.96 -2.08 19.65
N PRO A 333 10.07 -3.34 19.19
CA PRO A 333 9.07 -4.36 19.47
C PRO A 333 8.89 -4.60 20.98
N TYR A 334 7.64 -4.77 21.42
CA TYR A 334 7.37 -5.24 22.78
C TYR A 334 7.78 -6.71 22.92
N THR A 335 8.23 -7.09 24.12
CA THR A 335 8.60 -8.46 24.49
C THR A 335 7.79 -8.93 25.71
N GLY A 336 7.93 -10.21 26.07
CA GLY A 336 7.35 -10.77 27.29
C GLY A 336 5.85 -10.49 27.49
N SER A 337 5.48 -10.12 28.71
CA SER A 337 4.10 -9.82 29.12
C SER A 337 3.52 -8.59 28.42
N GLN A 338 4.35 -7.58 28.11
CA GLN A 338 3.89 -6.37 27.40
C GLN A 338 3.42 -6.70 25.99
N LYS A 339 4.14 -7.59 25.27
CA LYS A 339 3.72 -8.08 23.95
C LYS A 339 2.34 -8.73 24.02
N VAL A 340 2.13 -9.58 25.03
CA VAL A 340 0.86 -10.29 25.22
C VAL A 340 -0.27 -9.31 25.53
N ALA A 341 -0.04 -8.34 26.41
CA ALA A 341 -1.03 -7.33 26.78
C ALA A 341 -1.48 -6.49 25.58
N VAL A 342 -0.54 -6.06 24.71
CA VAL A 342 -0.90 -5.29 23.51
C VAL A 342 -1.70 -6.13 22.52
N LEU A 343 -1.34 -7.40 22.29
CA LEU A 343 -2.12 -8.29 21.43
C LEU A 343 -3.53 -8.56 21.98
N GLN A 344 -3.67 -8.72 23.29
CA GLN A 344 -4.97 -8.89 23.95
C GLN A 344 -5.83 -7.63 23.80
N TYR A 345 -5.25 -6.45 24.05
CA TYR A 345 -5.90 -5.16 23.84
C TYR A 345 -6.40 -5.00 22.40
N MET A 346 -5.57 -5.32 21.41
CA MET A 346 -5.96 -5.24 20.01
C MET A 346 -7.11 -6.20 19.65
N ASN A 347 -7.10 -7.43 20.18
CA ASN A 347 -8.20 -8.37 19.96
C ASN A 347 -9.51 -7.88 20.59
N GLN A 348 -9.46 -7.28 21.79
CA GLN A 348 -10.64 -6.68 22.44
C GLN A 348 -11.23 -5.54 21.61
N LEU A 349 -10.39 -4.70 20.99
CA LEU A 349 -10.84 -3.65 20.08
C LEU A 349 -11.42 -4.18 18.76
N SER A 350 -11.06 -5.40 18.36
CA SER A 350 -11.25 -5.92 17.00
C SER A 350 -12.14 -7.18 16.95
N PRO A 351 -13.41 -7.10 17.38
CA PRO A 351 -14.25 -8.28 17.58
C PRO A 351 -14.50 -9.08 16.29
N THR A 352 -14.53 -8.43 15.12
CA THR A 352 -14.74 -9.13 13.83
C THR A 352 -13.55 -9.99 13.40
N LEU A 353 -12.41 -9.86 14.08
CA LEU A 353 -11.22 -10.70 13.84
C LEU A 353 -11.21 -11.98 14.67
N ASP A 354 -12.21 -12.24 15.51
CA ASP A 354 -12.40 -13.53 16.19
C ASP A 354 -11.15 -13.98 16.98
N ASN A 355 -10.56 -13.05 17.73
CA ASN A 355 -9.33 -13.25 18.51
C ASN A 355 -8.09 -13.70 17.70
N ARG A 356 -8.03 -13.40 16.39
CA ARG A 356 -6.93 -13.83 15.50
C ARG A 356 -5.75 -12.87 15.40
N ILE A 357 -5.75 -11.73 16.10
CA ILE A 357 -4.59 -10.84 16.13
C ILE A 357 -3.50 -11.50 16.97
N SER A 358 -2.39 -11.87 16.33
CA SER A 358 -1.27 -12.55 16.98
C SER A 358 0.07 -12.22 16.31
N ALA A 359 1.17 -12.61 16.96
CA ALA A 359 2.53 -12.54 16.40
C ALA A 359 2.80 -13.59 15.29
N HIS A 360 1.86 -14.52 15.08
CA HIS A 360 1.94 -15.53 14.02
C HIS A 360 0.94 -15.22 12.91
N PHE A 361 1.22 -15.67 11.69
CA PHE A 361 0.31 -15.48 10.58
C PHE A 361 -0.97 -16.28 10.76
N THR A 362 -2.09 -15.57 10.88
CA THR A 362 -3.44 -16.14 10.97
C THR A 362 -4.23 -15.82 9.70
N THR A 363 -5.19 -16.69 9.36
CA THR A 363 -6.07 -16.47 8.20
C THR A 363 -7.15 -15.45 8.56
N LEU A 364 -7.32 -14.45 7.70
CA LEU A 364 -8.39 -13.46 7.84
C LEU A 364 -9.77 -14.15 7.83
N PRO A 365 -10.68 -13.84 8.78
CA PRO A 365 -12.07 -14.30 8.72
C PRO A 365 -12.75 -13.86 7.43
N LYS A 366 -13.67 -14.66 6.90
CA LYS A 366 -14.40 -14.36 5.66
C LYS A 366 -15.59 -13.45 5.91
#